data_AF-A0A933UW08-F1
#
_entry.id   AF-A0A933UW08-F1
#
_cell.length_a   1.000
_cell.length_b   1.000
_cell.length_c   1.000
_cell.angle_alpha   90.00
_cell.angle_beta   90.00
_cell.angle_gamma   90.00
#
_symmetry.space_group_name_H-M   'P 1'
#
loop_
_entity.id
_entity.type
_entity.pdbx_description
1 polymer ?
#
loop_
_entity_poly.entity_id
_entity_poly.type
_entity_poly.pdbx_seq_one_letter_code
_entity_poly.pdbx_strand_id
1 'polypeptide(L)'
;MRNPMPCTGLALVALLSACAPQPMISSEHIHSNVLIPSHFAYAARDGKVEVTLKGNPFAGSPEALAAATTRAMKDAHAGPRTQFVPRPATSQEIYRLVYLFNPDPFTLARKACENPDGVALRPAEGGTTRVFGIFCQRETPLSEAMAVMEGVTSADSPAFSELIAGLTLAILPYQMPDGGVFGEPS
;
A
#
# COMPACT_ATOMS: atom_id res chain seq x y z
N MET A 1 64.07 29.19 16.09
CA MET A 1 62.73 29.15 16.72
C MET A 1 61.78 28.48 15.73
N ARG A 2 61.35 27.25 16.00
CA ARG A 2 60.55 26.41 15.10
C ARG A 2 59.56 25.64 15.99
N ASN A 3 58.30 26.07 16.02
CA ASN A 3 57.26 25.46 16.85
C ASN A 3 56.77 24.13 16.22
N PRO A 4 56.47 23.10 17.02
CA PRO A 4 55.75 21.92 16.55
C PRO A 4 54.23 22.14 16.55
N MET A 5 53.59 21.69 15.47
CA MET A 5 52.13 21.65 15.29
C MET A 5 51.49 20.51 16.11
N PRO A 6 50.28 20.68 16.65
CA PRO A 6 49.55 19.60 17.32
C PRO A 6 48.84 18.69 16.31
N CYS A 7 49.03 17.38 16.45
CA CYS A 7 48.23 16.35 15.79
C CYS A 7 46.84 16.29 16.43
N THR A 8 45.89 17.06 15.90
CA THR A 8 44.47 16.95 16.28
C THR A 8 43.89 15.69 15.62
N GLY A 9 43.65 14.65 16.43
CA GLY A 9 43.04 13.41 15.99
C GLY A 9 41.58 13.61 15.56
N LEU A 10 41.25 13.20 14.33
CA LEU A 10 39.88 13.07 13.87
C LEU A 10 39.31 11.73 14.38
N ALA A 11 38.44 11.77 15.38
CA ALA A 11 37.62 10.64 15.76
C ALA A 11 36.51 10.45 14.72
N LEU A 12 36.66 9.43 13.87
CA LEU A 12 35.67 9.03 12.88
C LEU A 12 34.54 8.25 13.57
N VAL A 13 33.44 8.93 13.93
CA VAL A 13 32.25 8.28 14.49
C VAL A 13 31.53 7.56 13.35
N ALA A 14 31.66 6.23 13.31
CA ALA A 14 30.92 5.37 12.40
C ALA A 14 29.42 5.40 12.76
N LEU A 15 28.64 6.19 12.03
CA LEU A 15 27.18 6.15 12.05
C LEU A 15 26.76 4.82 11.43
N LEU A 16 26.51 3.82 12.28
CA LEU A 16 25.83 2.59 11.89
C LEU A 16 24.38 2.98 11.51
N SER A 17 24.14 3.16 10.21
CA SER A 17 22.78 3.20 9.67
C SER A 17 22.17 1.81 9.89
N ALA A 18 21.32 1.66 10.91
CA ALA A 18 20.49 0.48 11.05
C ALA A 18 19.56 0.42 9.82
N CYS A 19 19.73 -0.58 8.97
CA CYS A 19 18.75 -0.88 7.92
C CYS A 19 17.42 -1.19 8.59
N ALA A 20 16.47 -0.27 8.49
CA ALA A 20 15.09 -0.53 8.91
C ALA A 20 14.47 -1.56 7.95
N PRO A 21 13.71 -2.56 8.46
CA PRO A 21 12.97 -3.50 7.62
C PRO A 21 12.12 -2.73 6.61
N GLN A 22 12.31 -3.02 5.32
CA GLN A 22 11.60 -2.36 4.23
C GLN A 22 10.33 -3.16 3.85
N PRO A 23 9.25 -2.50 3.41
CA PRO A 23 8.09 -3.17 2.83
C PRO A 23 8.48 -4.00 1.61
N MET A 24 7.99 -5.23 1.53
CA MET A 24 8.15 -6.06 0.34
C MET A 24 6.81 -6.21 -0.38
N ILE A 25 6.74 -5.75 -1.64
CA ILE A 25 5.66 -6.15 -2.56
C ILE A 25 6.01 -7.55 -3.06
N SER A 26 5.22 -8.55 -2.66
CA SER A 26 5.49 -9.95 -2.97
C SER A 26 4.93 -10.39 -4.32
N SER A 27 3.91 -9.69 -4.83
CA SER A 27 3.33 -9.95 -6.15
C SER A 27 2.53 -8.74 -6.61
N GLU A 28 2.50 -8.51 -7.92
CA GLU A 28 1.66 -7.53 -8.60
C GLU A 28 1.06 -8.17 -9.85
N HIS A 29 -0.18 -7.82 -10.17
CA HIS A 29 -0.82 -8.21 -11.40
C HIS A 29 -1.76 -7.12 -11.90
N ILE A 30 -1.56 -6.72 -13.16
CA ILE A 30 -2.47 -5.86 -13.91
C ILE A 30 -3.25 -6.75 -14.86
N HIS A 31 -4.58 -6.73 -14.78
CA HIS A 31 -5.40 -7.53 -15.67
C HIS A 31 -5.36 -6.95 -17.10
N SER A 32 -5.10 -7.80 -18.10
CA SER A 32 -4.79 -7.38 -19.48
C SER A 32 -5.82 -6.42 -20.09
N ASN A 33 -5.34 -5.46 -20.90
CA ASN A 33 -6.12 -4.44 -21.61
C ASN A 33 -6.82 -3.38 -20.73
N VAL A 34 -6.40 -3.20 -19.47
CA VAL A 34 -6.96 -2.18 -18.59
C VAL A 34 -6.07 -0.94 -18.52
N LEU A 35 -6.64 0.22 -18.86
CA LEU A 35 -5.96 1.53 -18.71
C LEU A 35 -6.19 2.07 -17.28
N ILE A 36 -5.44 1.53 -16.31
CA ILE A 36 -5.59 1.87 -14.88
C ILE A 36 -5.63 3.39 -14.62
N PRO A 37 -4.74 4.21 -15.21
CA PRO A 37 -4.77 5.66 -14.96
C PRO A 37 -6.10 6.31 -15.35
N SER A 38 -6.73 5.88 -16.44
CA SER A 38 -8.02 6.42 -16.87
C SER A 38 -9.18 5.95 -16.00
N HIS A 39 -9.17 4.68 -15.56
CA HIS A 39 -10.16 4.18 -14.60
C HIS A 39 -10.04 4.89 -13.25
N PHE A 40 -8.82 5.10 -12.76
CA PHE A 40 -8.59 5.83 -11.53
C PHE A 40 -9.00 7.31 -11.66
N ALA A 41 -8.64 7.98 -12.76
CA ALA A 41 -9.08 9.36 -13.00
C ALA A 41 -10.61 9.48 -13.06
N TYR A 42 -11.29 8.49 -13.64
CA TYR A 42 -12.76 8.43 -13.65
C TYR A 42 -13.32 8.20 -12.24
N ALA A 43 -12.74 7.27 -11.47
CA ALA A 43 -13.12 7.02 -10.08
C ALA A 43 -12.97 8.29 -9.22
N ALA A 44 -11.91 9.05 -9.45
CA ALA A 44 -11.56 10.27 -8.73
C ALA A 44 -12.26 11.54 -9.24
N ARG A 45 -13.18 11.45 -10.22
CA ARG A 45 -13.77 12.65 -10.88
C ARG A 45 -14.47 13.60 -9.91
N ASP A 46 -15.01 13.07 -8.82
CA ASP A 46 -15.71 13.82 -7.77
C ASP A 46 -14.78 14.17 -6.59
N GLY A 47 -13.47 13.99 -6.78
CA GLY A 47 -12.42 14.24 -5.79
C GLY A 47 -12.35 13.21 -4.67
N LYS A 48 -13.12 12.12 -4.74
CA LYS A 48 -13.20 11.08 -3.71
C LYS A 48 -13.12 9.70 -4.35
N VAL A 49 -12.39 8.79 -3.71
CA VAL A 49 -12.37 7.37 -4.07
C VAL A 49 -12.64 6.54 -2.83
N GLU A 50 -13.56 5.60 -2.94
CA GLU A 50 -13.96 4.75 -1.83
C GLU A 50 -12.94 3.63 -1.59
N VAL A 51 -12.69 3.36 -0.30
CA VAL A 51 -11.77 2.32 0.15
C VAL A 51 -12.50 1.40 1.11
N THR A 52 -12.54 0.12 0.78
CA THR A 52 -13.04 -0.94 1.67
C THR A 52 -11.87 -1.58 2.38
N LEU A 53 -11.92 -1.64 3.71
CA LEU A 53 -10.91 -2.30 4.52
C LEU A 53 -11.53 -3.52 5.20
N LYS A 54 -10.80 -4.65 5.18
CA LYS A 54 -11.22 -5.87 5.87
C LYS A 54 -10.06 -6.43 6.68
N GLY A 55 -10.34 -6.76 7.94
CA GLY A 55 -9.33 -7.22 8.89
C GLY A 55 -8.62 -6.07 9.59
N ASN A 56 -7.96 -6.39 10.68
CA ASN A 56 -7.12 -5.47 11.43
C ASN A 56 -6.00 -6.26 12.11
N PRO A 57 -4.72 -6.08 11.72
CA PRO A 57 -3.61 -6.82 12.30
C PRO A 57 -3.16 -6.24 13.66
N PHE A 58 -3.73 -5.10 14.08
CA PHE A 58 -3.32 -4.35 15.26
C PHE A 58 -4.39 -4.38 16.36
N ALA A 59 -3.96 -4.15 17.60
CA ALA A 59 -4.87 -4.07 18.75
C ALA A 59 -5.74 -2.80 18.80
N GLY A 60 -5.51 -1.84 17.89
CA GLY A 60 -6.28 -0.59 17.79
C GLY A 60 -7.65 -0.76 17.15
N SER A 61 -8.40 0.34 17.04
CA SER A 61 -9.74 0.30 16.43
C SER A 61 -9.68 0.23 14.89
N PRO A 62 -10.70 -0.35 14.22
CA PRO A 62 -10.80 -0.34 12.77
C PRO A 62 -10.76 1.07 12.16
N GLU A 63 -11.29 2.08 12.86
CA GLU A 63 -11.29 3.48 12.42
C GLU A 63 -9.88 4.07 12.43
N ALA A 64 -9.06 3.72 13.42
CA ALA A 64 -7.66 4.13 13.48
C ALA A 64 -6.86 3.54 12.31
N LEU A 65 -7.06 2.24 12.02
CA LEU A 65 -6.47 1.59 10.84
C LEU A 65 -6.92 2.26 9.54
N ALA A 66 -8.21 2.57 9.41
CA ALA A 66 -8.75 3.22 8.22
C ALA A 66 -8.20 4.63 8.02
N ALA A 67 -8.07 5.41 9.09
CA ALA A 67 -7.47 6.74 9.05
C ALA A 67 -5.98 6.68 8.69
N ALA A 68 -5.23 5.74 9.26
CA ALA A 68 -3.82 5.53 8.92
C ALA A 68 -3.62 5.10 7.47
N THR A 69 -4.43 4.14 7.00
CA THR A 69 -4.38 3.64 5.63
C THR A 69 -4.67 4.75 4.64
N THR A 70 -5.80 5.46 4.77
CA THR A 70 -6.16 6.53 3.83
C THR A 70 -5.22 7.73 3.88
N ARG A 71 -4.60 8.02 5.03
CA ARG A 71 -3.54 9.02 5.15
C ARG A 71 -2.30 8.61 4.34
N ALA A 72 -1.87 7.35 4.45
CA ALA A 72 -0.72 6.84 3.70
C ALA A 72 -0.96 6.82 2.18
N MET A 73 -2.22 6.65 1.75
CA MET A 73 -2.60 6.64 0.33
C MET A 73 -2.58 8.03 -0.32
N LYS A 74 -2.80 9.11 0.44
CA LYS A 74 -3.13 10.46 -0.06
C LYS A 74 -2.23 10.98 -1.19
N ASP A 75 -0.93 10.69 -1.11
CA ASP A 75 0.08 11.13 -2.09
C ASP A 75 0.78 9.95 -2.78
N ALA A 76 0.26 8.73 -2.59
CA ALA A 76 0.83 7.48 -3.08
C ALA A 76 0.14 6.97 -4.35
N HIS A 77 -0.20 7.88 -5.26
CA HIS A 77 -0.82 7.55 -6.53
C HIS A 77 -0.50 8.63 -7.57
N ALA A 78 -0.58 8.27 -8.85
CA ALA A 78 -0.61 9.25 -9.92
C ALA A 78 -2.04 9.65 -10.27
N GLY A 79 -2.23 10.82 -10.89
CA GLY A 79 -3.54 11.29 -11.35
C GLY A 79 -4.14 12.42 -10.52
N PRO A 80 -5.48 12.62 -10.59
CA PRO A 80 -6.16 13.73 -9.93
C PRO A 80 -6.00 13.69 -8.40
N ARG A 81 -5.89 14.86 -7.76
CA ARG A 81 -5.92 14.94 -6.30
C ARG A 81 -7.19 14.32 -5.77
N THR A 82 -7.04 13.35 -4.88
CA THR A 82 -8.15 12.49 -4.44
C THR A 82 -8.16 12.35 -2.93
N GLN A 83 -9.36 12.40 -2.34
CA GLN A 83 -9.58 11.99 -0.96
C GLN A 83 -10.00 10.51 -0.93
N PHE A 84 -9.21 9.67 -0.29
CA PHE A 84 -9.60 8.29 -0.02
C PHE A 84 -10.56 8.23 1.17
N VAL A 85 -11.72 7.59 0.98
CA VAL A 85 -12.81 7.58 1.96
C VAL A 85 -13.14 6.15 2.37
N PRO A 86 -12.95 5.78 3.65
CA PRO A 86 -13.31 4.45 4.14
C PRO A 86 -14.82 4.21 4.02
N ARG A 87 -15.19 3.03 3.53
CA ARG A 87 -16.57 2.61 3.32
C ARG A 87 -16.77 1.13 3.65
N PRO A 88 -17.99 0.74 4.06
CA PRO A 88 -18.31 -0.67 4.25
C PRO A 88 -18.29 -1.41 2.91
N ALA A 89 -18.11 -2.74 2.96
CA ALA A 89 -18.10 -3.60 1.77
C ALA A 89 -19.42 -3.56 0.98
N THR A 90 -20.52 -3.15 1.64
CA THR A 90 -21.85 -2.97 1.04
C THR A 90 -21.98 -1.74 0.15
N SER A 91 -20.92 -0.94 0.00
CA SER A 91 -20.93 0.17 -0.96
C SER A 91 -21.21 -0.33 -2.39
N GLN A 92 -21.98 0.45 -3.13
CA GLN A 92 -22.34 0.19 -4.53
C GLN A 92 -21.48 0.99 -5.52
N GLU A 93 -20.41 1.63 -5.05
CA GLU A 93 -19.54 2.41 -5.93
C GLU A 93 -18.93 1.52 -7.01
N ILE A 94 -18.93 2.01 -8.25
CA ILE A 94 -18.45 1.23 -9.41
C ILE A 94 -16.95 1.02 -9.29
N TYR A 95 -16.21 2.02 -8.83
CA TYR A 95 -14.76 1.94 -8.65
C TYR A 95 -14.40 2.09 -7.18
N ARG A 96 -13.70 1.10 -6.66
CA ARG A 96 -13.27 1.11 -5.26
C ARG A 96 -11.94 0.41 -5.10
N LEU A 97 -11.23 0.81 -4.05
CA LEU A 97 -10.04 0.12 -3.61
C LEU A 97 -10.43 -0.83 -2.47
N VAL A 98 -9.88 -2.04 -2.48
CA VAL A 98 -10.10 -3.03 -1.43
C VAL A 98 -8.75 -3.36 -0.81
N TYR A 99 -8.65 -3.25 0.50
CA TYR A 99 -7.47 -3.61 1.29
C TYR A 99 -7.86 -4.70 2.29
N LEU A 100 -7.28 -5.89 2.12
CA LEU A 100 -7.49 -7.02 3.01
C LEU A 100 -6.24 -7.22 3.86
N PHE A 101 -6.39 -7.20 5.18
CA PHE A 101 -5.31 -7.44 6.13
C PHE A 101 -5.32 -8.89 6.58
N ASN A 102 -4.21 -9.57 6.37
CA ASN A 102 -4.01 -11.00 6.59
C ASN A 102 -5.10 -11.88 5.95
N PRO A 103 -5.40 -11.74 4.64
CA PRO A 103 -6.31 -12.66 3.99
C PRO A 103 -5.74 -14.08 3.94
N ASP A 104 -6.61 -15.06 3.76
CA ASP A 104 -6.20 -16.42 3.39
C ASP A 104 -5.31 -16.37 2.13
N PRO A 105 -4.19 -17.12 2.05
CA PRO A 105 -3.25 -17.06 0.94
C PRO A 105 -3.85 -17.46 -0.42
N PHE A 106 -4.99 -18.16 -0.44
CA PHE A 106 -5.70 -18.55 -1.66
C PHE A 106 -6.84 -17.58 -2.00
N THR A 107 -6.91 -16.42 -1.35
CA THR A 107 -7.90 -15.39 -1.66
C THR A 107 -7.68 -14.85 -3.08
N LEU A 108 -8.69 -15.01 -3.94
CA LEU A 108 -8.70 -14.46 -5.29
C LEU A 108 -9.23 -13.02 -5.26
N ALA A 109 -8.64 -12.09 -6.03
CA ALA A 109 -9.14 -10.71 -6.04
C ALA A 109 -10.56 -10.58 -6.56
N ARG A 110 -11.01 -11.45 -7.49
CA ARG A 110 -12.42 -11.47 -7.92
C ARG A 110 -13.37 -11.65 -6.74
N LYS A 111 -13.06 -12.57 -5.83
CA LYS A 111 -13.86 -12.82 -4.63
C LYS A 111 -13.82 -11.61 -3.69
N ALA A 112 -12.67 -10.96 -3.56
CA ALA A 112 -12.53 -9.76 -2.75
C ALA A 112 -13.23 -8.53 -3.36
N CYS A 113 -13.28 -8.39 -4.68
CA CYS A 113 -14.07 -7.36 -5.36
C CYS A 113 -15.57 -7.63 -5.26
N GLU A 114 -16.00 -8.90 -5.32
CA GLU A 114 -17.42 -9.28 -5.23
C GLU A 114 -17.97 -9.17 -3.81
N ASN A 115 -17.30 -9.78 -2.83
CA ASN A 115 -17.74 -9.81 -1.44
C ASN A 115 -16.53 -9.75 -0.47
N PRO A 116 -16.00 -8.53 -0.21
CA PRO A 116 -14.90 -8.33 0.71
C PRO A 116 -15.17 -8.91 2.12
N ASP A 117 -16.42 -8.86 2.58
CA ASP A 117 -16.78 -9.30 3.93
C ASP A 117 -16.77 -10.83 4.10
N GLY A 118 -16.98 -11.56 3.00
CA GLY A 118 -16.90 -13.02 2.94
C GLY A 118 -15.50 -13.59 2.72
N VAL A 119 -14.47 -12.74 2.70
CA VAL A 119 -13.07 -13.17 2.62
C VAL A 119 -12.63 -13.72 3.98
N ALA A 120 -12.06 -14.93 3.97
CA ALA A 120 -11.47 -15.53 5.15
C ALA A 120 -10.16 -14.82 5.50
N LEU A 121 -9.96 -14.56 6.78
CA LEU A 121 -8.75 -13.93 7.31
C LEU A 121 -7.98 -14.93 8.18
N ARG A 122 -6.67 -14.73 8.24
CA ARG A 122 -5.77 -15.43 9.15
C ARG A 122 -5.34 -14.49 10.28
N PRO A 123 -5.01 -15.04 11.47
CA PRO A 123 -4.30 -14.28 12.48
C PRO A 123 -2.96 -13.76 11.93
N ALA A 124 -2.47 -12.65 12.47
CA ALA A 124 -1.08 -12.24 12.24
C ALA A 124 -0.14 -13.30 12.83
N GLU A 125 0.64 -13.98 11.99
CA GLU A 125 1.57 -15.03 12.41
C GLU A 125 2.99 -14.43 12.54
N GLY A 126 3.67 -14.69 13.67
CA GLY A 126 5.08 -14.31 13.84
C GLY A 126 5.38 -12.80 13.80
N GLY A 127 4.36 -11.95 13.95
CA GLY A 127 4.52 -10.50 13.77
C GLY A 127 4.61 -10.06 12.30
N THR A 128 4.28 -10.95 11.35
CA THR A 128 4.17 -10.64 9.93
C THR A 128 2.76 -10.16 9.60
N THR A 129 2.67 -8.99 8.99
CA THR A 129 1.44 -8.44 8.41
C THR A 129 1.46 -8.62 6.91
N ARG A 130 0.38 -9.15 6.35
CA ARG A 130 0.14 -9.28 4.91
C ARG A 130 -1.00 -8.36 4.52
N VAL A 131 -0.85 -7.65 3.41
CA VAL A 131 -1.88 -6.74 2.90
C VAL A 131 -2.12 -7.03 1.43
N PHE A 132 -3.35 -7.37 1.08
CA PHE A 132 -3.76 -7.53 -0.30
C PHE A 132 -4.54 -6.30 -0.75
N GLY A 133 -3.94 -5.51 -1.64
CA GLY A 133 -4.52 -4.33 -2.24
C GLY A 133 -5.09 -4.64 -3.61
N ILE A 134 -6.28 -4.16 -3.92
CA ILE A 134 -6.97 -4.44 -5.18
C ILE A 134 -7.71 -3.18 -5.63
N PHE A 135 -7.60 -2.83 -6.92
CA PHE A 135 -8.46 -1.84 -7.55
C PHE A 135 -9.57 -2.55 -8.31
N CYS A 136 -10.83 -2.33 -7.93
CA CYS A 136 -11.98 -3.02 -8.47
C CYS A 136 -12.81 -2.10 -9.36
N GLN A 137 -13.34 -2.66 -10.45
CA GLN A 137 -14.51 -2.19 -11.16
C GLN A 137 -15.67 -3.15 -10.89
N ARG A 138 -16.58 -2.78 -10.00
CA ARG A 138 -17.62 -3.65 -9.43
C ARG A 138 -16.97 -4.91 -8.85
N GLU A 139 -17.28 -6.07 -9.42
CA GLU A 139 -16.80 -7.39 -9.01
C GLU A 139 -15.52 -7.81 -9.77
N THR A 140 -15.06 -6.99 -10.72
CA THR A 140 -13.91 -7.30 -11.57
C THR A 140 -12.66 -6.59 -11.06
N PRO A 141 -11.58 -7.32 -10.73
CA PRO A 141 -10.31 -6.69 -10.40
C PRO A 141 -9.68 -6.09 -11.67
N LEU A 142 -9.17 -4.87 -11.54
CA LEU A 142 -8.42 -4.16 -12.58
C LEU A 142 -6.92 -4.34 -12.36
N SER A 143 -6.49 -4.24 -11.11
CA SER A 143 -5.13 -4.49 -10.66
C SER A 143 -5.14 -5.00 -9.22
N GLU A 144 -4.11 -5.75 -8.87
CA GLU A 144 -3.95 -6.36 -7.56
C GLU A 144 -2.48 -6.44 -7.18
N ALA A 145 -2.17 -6.29 -5.90
CA ALA A 145 -0.83 -6.52 -5.39
C ALA A 145 -0.86 -6.98 -3.93
N MET A 146 0.08 -7.85 -3.57
CA MET A 146 0.27 -8.33 -2.22
C MET A 146 1.53 -7.72 -1.63
N ALA A 147 1.43 -7.22 -0.41
CA ALA A 147 2.55 -6.70 0.35
C ALA A 147 2.71 -7.46 1.66
N VAL A 148 3.95 -7.65 2.09
CA VAL A 148 4.31 -8.35 3.32
C VAL A 148 5.31 -7.50 4.09
N MET A 149 5.11 -7.42 5.41
CA MET A 149 6.04 -6.75 6.30
C MET A 149 6.12 -7.47 7.65
N GLU A 150 7.33 -7.56 8.19
CA GLU A 150 7.59 -8.13 9.52
C GLU A 150 7.77 -7.02 10.56
N GLY A 151 7.34 -7.28 11.80
CA GLY A 151 7.63 -6.41 12.94
C GLY A 151 6.77 -5.14 13.02
N VAL A 152 5.73 -5.00 12.20
CA VAL A 152 4.78 -3.88 12.30
C VAL A 152 3.81 -4.15 13.44
N THR A 153 3.90 -3.31 14.47
CA THR A 153 3.05 -3.45 15.66
C THR A 153 1.92 -2.42 15.72
N SER A 154 1.94 -1.40 14.86
CA SER A 154 0.97 -0.30 14.87
C SER A 154 0.73 0.30 13.49
N ALA A 155 -0.52 0.72 13.26
CA ALA A 155 -0.95 1.47 12.08
C ALA A 155 -0.32 2.87 11.99
N ASP A 156 0.16 3.44 13.09
CA ASP A 156 0.80 4.76 13.09
C ASP A 156 2.32 4.70 12.85
N SER A 157 2.87 3.49 12.64
CA SER A 157 4.29 3.35 12.37
C SER A 157 4.65 3.89 10.97
N PRO A 158 5.84 4.50 10.79
CA PRO A 158 6.33 4.91 9.47
C PRO A 158 6.37 3.74 8.48
N ALA A 159 6.79 2.56 8.96
CA ALA A 159 6.84 1.34 8.16
C ALA A 159 5.46 0.94 7.61
N PHE A 160 4.39 1.05 8.41
CA PHE A 160 3.03 0.83 7.92
C PHE A 160 2.65 1.84 6.83
N SER A 161 2.99 3.12 7.03
CA SER A 161 2.71 4.17 6.04
C SER A 161 3.43 3.89 4.72
N GLU A 162 4.70 3.49 4.75
CA GLU A 162 5.47 3.14 3.57
C GLU A 162 4.92 1.89 2.86
N LEU A 163 4.51 0.87 3.63
CA LEU A 163 3.87 -0.34 3.10
C LEU A 163 2.60 -0.01 2.33
N ILE A 164 1.69 0.76 2.93
CA ILE A 164 0.43 1.12 2.27
C ILE A 164 0.70 2.00 1.05
N ALA A 165 1.60 2.98 1.15
CA ALA A 165 1.95 3.85 0.03
C ALA A 165 2.53 3.06 -1.15
N GLY A 166 3.51 2.18 -0.91
CA GLY A 166 4.09 1.32 -1.94
C GLY A 166 3.05 0.39 -2.57
N LEU A 167 2.16 -0.17 -1.74
CA LEU A 167 1.07 -1.01 -2.22
C LEU A 167 0.05 -0.21 -3.08
N THR A 168 -0.28 1.03 -2.69
CA THR A 168 -1.14 1.91 -3.50
C THR A 168 -0.52 2.21 -4.86
N LEU A 169 0.78 2.48 -4.91
CA LEU A 169 1.50 2.72 -6.16
C LEU A 169 1.51 1.49 -7.07
N ALA A 170 1.67 0.28 -6.48
CA ALA A 170 1.66 -0.97 -7.24
C ALA A 170 0.29 -1.25 -7.88
N ILE A 171 -0.82 -0.96 -7.18
CA ILE A 171 -2.17 -1.18 -7.75
C ILE A 171 -2.68 0.02 -8.57
N LEU A 172 -2.10 1.20 -8.42
CA LEU A 172 -2.41 2.39 -9.21
C LEU A 172 -1.15 2.90 -9.93
N PRO A 173 -0.57 2.08 -10.84
CA PRO A 173 0.69 2.40 -11.48
C PRO A 173 0.59 3.67 -12.32
N TYR A 174 1.67 4.44 -12.28
CA TYR A 174 1.91 5.49 -13.26
C TYR A 174 2.38 4.85 -14.57
N GLN A 175 1.62 5.02 -15.64
CA GLN A 175 2.12 4.74 -16.98
C GLN A 175 2.93 5.96 -17.46
N MET A 176 4.20 5.72 -17.77
CA MET A 176 5.04 6.72 -18.41
C MET A 176 4.57 6.95 -19.87
N PRO A 177 4.80 8.14 -20.45
CA PRO A 177 4.37 8.47 -21.81
C PRO A 177 4.92 7.56 -22.91
N ASP A 178 6.00 6.80 -22.63
CA ASP A 178 6.62 5.83 -23.53
C ASP A 178 6.02 4.41 -23.41
N GLY A 179 5.00 4.23 -22.56
CA GLY A 179 4.37 2.94 -22.30
C GLY A 179 5.05 2.12 -21.21
N GLY A 180 6.11 2.64 -20.57
CA GLY A 180 6.75 1.98 -19.44
C GLY A 180 5.92 2.05 -18.15
N VAL A 181 5.98 0.99 -17.35
CA VAL A 181 5.47 0.97 -15.97
C VAL A 181 6.64 1.22 -15.01
N PHE A 182 6.44 2.09 -14.02
CA PHE A 182 7.48 2.40 -13.03
C PHE A 182 7.80 1.14 -12.19
N GLY A 183 8.98 0.54 -12.38
CA GLY A 183 9.42 -0.64 -11.62
C GLY A 183 9.76 -1.89 -12.46
N GLU A 184 9.48 -1.90 -13.76
CA GLU A 184 10.01 -2.94 -14.66
C GLU A 184 11.46 -2.61 -15.06
N PRO A 185 12.42 -3.54 -14.87
CA PRO A 185 13.75 -3.37 -15.42
C PRO A 185 13.67 -3.38 -16.96
N SER A 186 14.30 -2.37 -17.57
CA SER A 186 14.46 -2.22 -19.01
C SER A 186 15.30 -3.32 -19.64
#